data_AF-A0A0Q8AP55-F1
#
_entry.id   AF-A0A0Q8AP55-F1
#
_cell.length_a   1.000
_cell.length_b   1.000
_cell.length_c   1.000
_cell.angle_alpha   90.00
_cell.angle_beta   90.00
_cell.angle_gamma   90.00
#
_symmetry.space_group_name_H-M   'P 1'
#
loop_
_entity.id
_entity.type
_entity.pdbx_description
1 polymer ?
#
loop_
_entity_poly.entity_id
_entity_poly.type
_entity_poly.pdbx_seq_one_letter_code
_entity_poly.pdbx_strand_id
1 'polypeptide(L)'
;MSDPTSQPSTPPITKPSPAAAPPPRQSHAGLIWLGVAVVVLSFVAAFLGSWLARSMDTAEPVPTPEPVPSETASIEDYEAALEEILPAGSAVRAGTGVPEAGKGSDGDVYIDVKTSDVYVFEDGNWTLAGNIRESAAENLTGATGAAGAAGETGATGETGATGAPGESGTQVTLGVGEPAEAECEADDIYIDTAAPMFYQCSEGAWVSFGPPTTDEAPEE
;
A
#
# COMPACT_ATOMS: atom_id res chain seq x y z
N MET A 1 -16.64 -19.53 -111.71
CA MET A 1 -16.75 -18.21 -111.04
C MET A 1 -15.90 -18.26 -109.77
N SER A 2 -14.92 -17.36 -109.70
CA SER A 2 -14.34 -16.73 -108.48
C SER A 2 -13.43 -17.53 -107.53
N ASP A 3 -12.13 -17.22 -107.62
CA ASP A 3 -11.16 -17.06 -106.51
C ASP A 3 -11.63 -15.93 -105.54
N PRO A 4 -11.10 -15.72 -104.29
CA PRO A 4 -9.68 -15.88 -103.94
C PRO A 4 -9.28 -16.24 -102.47
N THR A 5 -7.99 -16.58 -102.31
CA THR A 5 -7.07 -16.32 -101.18
C THR A 5 -7.35 -16.87 -99.77
N SER A 6 -6.47 -17.77 -99.33
CA SER A 6 -5.83 -17.67 -98.00
C SER A 6 -4.44 -18.30 -98.02
N GLN A 7 -3.44 -17.46 -97.73
CA GLN A 7 -2.01 -17.77 -97.74
C GLN A 7 -1.56 -18.70 -96.60
N PRO A 8 -0.35 -19.28 -96.72
CA PRO A 8 0.16 -20.35 -95.86
C PRO A 8 0.87 -19.80 -94.62
N SER A 9 0.99 -20.60 -93.57
CA SER A 9 1.88 -20.28 -92.44
C SER A 9 2.58 -21.55 -91.97
N THR A 10 3.75 -21.79 -92.54
CA THR A 10 4.76 -22.69 -91.98
C THR A 10 5.37 -21.97 -90.77
N PRO A 11 5.33 -22.53 -89.55
CA PRO A 11 6.07 -21.95 -88.44
C PRO A 11 7.58 -22.15 -88.66
N PRO A 12 8.42 -21.14 -88.33
CA PRO A 12 9.85 -21.17 -88.62
C PRO A 12 10.61 -22.14 -87.71
N ILE A 13 11.57 -22.85 -88.31
CA ILE A 13 12.65 -23.57 -87.63
C ILE A 13 13.43 -22.54 -86.80
N THR A 14 13.25 -22.61 -85.48
CA THR A 14 13.93 -21.72 -84.53
C THR A 14 15.33 -22.27 -84.26
N LYS A 15 16.34 -21.49 -84.63
CA LYS A 15 17.75 -21.67 -84.23
C LYS A 15 17.85 -21.78 -82.70
N PRO A 16 18.69 -22.67 -82.14
CA PRO A 16 18.89 -22.72 -80.70
C PRO A 16 19.50 -21.40 -80.21
N SER A 17 18.77 -20.72 -79.32
CA SER A 17 19.20 -19.52 -78.60
C SER A 17 20.36 -19.87 -77.65
N PRO A 18 21.38 -19.01 -77.48
CA PRO A 18 22.51 -19.30 -76.58
C PRO A 18 22.01 -19.48 -75.14
N ALA A 19 22.52 -20.52 -74.48
CA ALA A 19 22.17 -20.86 -73.11
C ALA A 19 22.35 -19.64 -72.19
N ALA A 20 21.27 -19.24 -71.53
CA ALA A 20 21.30 -18.23 -70.49
C ALA A 20 22.23 -18.70 -69.37
N ALA A 21 23.15 -17.83 -68.94
CA ALA A 21 24.04 -18.10 -67.82
C ALA A 21 23.22 -18.45 -66.56
N PRO A 22 23.66 -19.44 -65.75
CA PRO A 22 22.93 -19.82 -64.55
C PRO A 22 22.86 -18.64 -63.57
N PRO A 23 21.75 -18.50 -62.80
CA PRO A 23 21.63 -17.43 -61.84
C PRO A 23 22.74 -17.54 -60.78
N PRO A 24 23.25 -16.42 -60.24
CA PRO A 24 24.31 -16.45 -59.25
C PRO A 24 23.84 -17.26 -58.04
N ARG A 25 24.57 -18.34 -57.72
CA ARG A 25 24.29 -19.12 -56.50
C ARG A 25 24.56 -18.25 -55.29
N GLN A 26 23.51 -17.94 -54.55
CA GLN A 26 23.61 -17.29 -53.24
C GLN A 26 24.33 -18.24 -52.30
N SER A 27 25.56 -17.89 -51.92
CA SER A 27 26.30 -18.65 -50.93
C SER A 27 25.75 -18.32 -49.54
N HIS A 28 25.72 -19.31 -48.64
CA HIS A 28 25.36 -19.09 -47.23
C HIS A 28 26.24 -17.98 -46.60
N ALA A 29 27.50 -17.87 -47.02
CA ALA A 29 28.39 -16.78 -46.63
C ALA A 29 27.89 -15.40 -47.09
N GLY A 30 27.31 -15.30 -48.30
CA GLY A 30 26.71 -14.07 -48.81
C GLY A 30 25.45 -13.65 -48.04
N LEU A 31 24.62 -14.62 -47.62
CA LEU A 31 23.45 -14.35 -46.79
C LEU A 31 23.82 -13.91 -45.36
N ILE A 32 24.88 -14.51 -44.79
CA ILE A 32 25.42 -14.09 -43.49
C ILE A 32 25.95 -12.66 -43.56
N TRP A 33 26.70 -12.33 -44.61
CA TRP A 33 27.24 -10.97 -44.79
C TRP A 33 26.13 -9.93 -45.03
N LEU A 34 25.09 -10.29 -45.79
CA LEU A 34 23.90 -9.47 -45.95
C LEU A 34 23.20 -9.23 -44.59
N GLY A 35 23.04 -10.28 -43.78
CA GLY A 35 22.45 -10.17 -42.44
C GLY A 35 23.25 -9.26 -41.51
N VAL A 36 24.58 -9.39 -41.49
CA VAL A 36 25.47 -8.50 -40.71
C VAL A 36 25.36 -7.06 -41.20
N ALA A 37 25.34 -6.83 -42.52
CA ALA A 37 25.18 -5.49 -43.09
C ALA A 37 23.84 -4.84 -42.69
N VAL A 38 22.75 -5.61 -42.67
CA VAL A 38 21.43 -5.13 -42.21
C VAL A 38 21.46 -4.75 -40.74
N VAL A 39 22.04 -5.59 -39.87
CA VAL A 39 22.13 -5.30 -38.42
C VAL A 39 22.96 -4.04 -38.16
N VAL A 40 24.11 -3.88 -38.84
CA VAL A 40 24.94 -2.68 -38.73
C VAL A 40 24.18 -1.45 -39.22
N LEU A 41 23.47 -1.54 -40.35
CA LEU A 41 22.69 -0.44 -40.89
C LEU A 41 21.52 -0.05 -39.97
N SER A 42 20.87 -1.02 -39.32
CA SER A 42 19.85 -0.76 -38.29
C SER A 42 20.43 -0.06 -37.06
N PHE A 43 21.62 -0.46 -36.60
CA PHE A 43 22.30 0.19 -35.48
C PHE A 43 22.72 1.63 -35.82
N VAL A 44 23.24 1.84 -37.03
CA VAL A 44 23.61 3.18 -37.54
C VAL A 44 22.36 4.06 -37.67
N ALA A 45 21.25 3.53 -38.19
CA ALA A 45 19.98 4.25 -38.29
C ALA A 45 19.41 4.63 -36.90
N ALA A 46 19.49 3.73 -35.92
CA ALA A 46 19.08 4.02 -34.54
C ALA A 46 19.96 5.10 -33.89
N PHE A 47 21.26 5.09 -34.16
CA PHE A 47 22.20 6.10 -33.66
C PHE A 47 21.98 7.48 -34.29
N LEU A 48 21.69 7.51 -35.61
CA LEU A 48 21.31 8.73 -36.34
C LEU A 48 19.96 9.29 -35.88
N GLY A 49 18.98 8.43 -35.59
CA GLY A 49 17.67 8.83 -35.05
C GLY A 49 17.75 9.47 -33.67
N SER A 50 18.63 8.96 -32.80
CA SER A 50 18.89 9.54 -31.48
C SER A 50 19.59 10.91 -31.54
N TRP A 51 20.43 11.15 -32.57
CA TRP A 51 21.11 12.43 -32.78
C TRP A 51 20.22 13.53 -33.38
N LEU A 52 19.28 13.19 -34.28
CA LEU A 52 18.32 14.17 -34.83
C LEU A 52 17.21 14.55 -33.84
N ALA A 53 16.89 13.70 -32.86
CA ALA A 53 15.89 14.01 -31.84
C ALA A 53 16.35 15.06 -30.81
N ARG A 54 17.63 15.44 -30.81
CA ARG A 54 18.21 16.37 -29.82
C ARG A 54 18.26 17.84 -30.27
N SER A 55 17.78 18.17 -31.46
CA SER A 55 17.91 19.53 -32.03
C SER A 55 16.59 20.30 -32.25
N MET A 56 15.45 19.80 -31.77
CA MET A 56 14.16 20.50 -31.85
C MET A 56 13.38 20.50 -30.53
N ASP A 57 14.06 20.66 -29.42
CA ASP A 57 13.45 21.22 -28.20
C ASP A 57 14.54 21.92 -27.38
N THR A 58 15.15 22.94 -27.97
CA THR A 58 15.65 24.07 -27.18
C THR A 58 14.45 24.96 -26.90
N ALA A 59 13.50 24.45 -26.11
CA ALA A 59 12.82 25.34 -25.20
C ALA A 59 13.93 25.89 -24.29
N GLU A 60 14.05 27.21 -24.23
CA GLU A 60 14.90 27.86 -23.25
C GLU A 60 14.68 27.19 -21.89
N PRO A 61 15.73 26.96 -21.07
CA PRO A 61 15.49 26.53 -19.71
C PRO A 61 14.67 27.64 -19.06
N VAL A 62 13.36 27.45 -19.01
CA VAL A 62 12.52 28.11 -18.02
C VAL A 62 13.26 27.83 -16.72
N PRO A 63 13.66 28.87 -15.97
CA PRO A 63 14.33 28.62 -14.70
C PRO A 63 13.45 27.62 -13.95
N THR A 64 14.00 26.44 -13.66
CA THR A 64 13.50 25.60 -12.59
C THR A 64 13.24 26.58 -11.47
N PRO A 65 12.00 26.75 -10.97
CA PRO A 65 11.80 27.61 -9.82
C PRO A 65 12.81 27.09 -8.81
N GLU A 66 13.76 27.94 -8.42
CA GLU A 66 14.49 27.70 -7.18
C GLU A 66 13.41 27.29 -6.18
N PRO A 67 13.58 26.23 -5.39
CA PRO A 67 12.65 25.99 -4.30
C PRO A 67 12.70 27.28 -3.50
N VAL A 68 11.69 28.13 -3.70
CA VAL A 68 11.40 29.23 -2.81
C VAL A 68 11.30 28.48 -1.50
N PRO A 69 12.18 28.72 -0.51
CA PRO A 69 11.96 28.14 0.79
C PRO A 69 10.52 28.50 1.10
N SER A 70 9.64 27.48 1.13
CA SER A 70 8.31 27.61 1.66
C SER A 70 8.54 28.38 2.94
N GLU A 71 7.94 29.58 3.01
CA GLU A 71 8.12 30.53 4.10
C GLU A 71 8.43 29.71 5.33
N THR A 72 9.69 29.78 5.78
CA THR A 72 10.03 29.13 7.02
C THR A 72 9.18 29.93 7.96
N ALA A 73 8.00 29.38 8.30
CA ALA A 73 7.08 29.99 9.23
C ALA A 73 7.99 30.47 10.34
N SER A 74 8.03 31.79 10.50
CA SER A 74 8.91 32.38 11.47
C SER A 74 8.56 31.75 12.81
N ILE A 75 9.46 31.77 13.79
CA ILE A 75 9.10 31.26 15.12
C ILE A 75 7.78 31.90 15.59
N GLU A 76 7.52 33.15 15.21
CA GLU A 76 6.26 33.86 15.42
C GLU A 76 5.05 33.25 14.69
N ASP A 77 5.19 32.74 13.46
CA ASP A 77 4.09 32.06 12.75
C ASP A 77 3.78 30.69 13.37
N TYR A 78 4.81 29.96 13.81
CA TYR A 78 4.62 28.72 14.56
C TYR A 78 4.06 29.00 15.96
N GLU A 79 4.50 30.05 16.64
CA GLU A 79 3.97 30.47 17.94
C GLU A 79 2.51 30.90 17.82
N ALA A 80 2.13 31.66 16.79
CA ALA A 80 0.74 32.04 16.53
C ALA A 80 -0.13 30.83 16.16
N ALA A 81 0.37 29.91 15.34
CA ALA A 81 -0.34 28.67 15.02
C ALA A 81 -0.46 27.74 16.25
N LEU A 82 0.54 27.72 17.13
CA LEU A 82 0.48 26.99 18.40
C LEU A 82 -0.49 27.68 19.37
N GLU A 83 -0.59 29.00 19.41
CA GLU A 83 -1.60 29.72 20.21
C GLU A 83 -3.03 29.52 19.67
N GLU A 84 -3.18 29.30 18.35
CA GLU A 84 -4.47 28.98 17.70
C GLU A 84 -4.87 27.51 17.90
N ILE A 85 -3.92 26.57 17.85
CA ILE A 85 -4.16 25.13 17.99
C ILE A 85 -4.19 24.70 19.47
N LEU A 86 -3.43 25.38 20.32
CA LEU A 86 -3.31 25.15 21.76
C LEU A 86 -3.45 26.53 22.44
N PRO A 87 -4.65 26.94 22.90
CA PRO A 87 -4.76 28.18 23.66
C PRO A 87 -3.71 28.16 24.79
N ALA A 88 -2.92 29.23 24.88
CA ALA A 88 -1.71 29.28 25.69
C ALA A 88 -1.97 28.71 27.11
N GLY A 89 -1.42 27.53 27.39
CA GLY A 89 -1.50 26.91 28.71
C GLY A 89 -2.27 25.59 28.83
N SER A 90 -2.79 25.01 27.74
CA SER A 90 -3.40 23.68 27.79
C SER A 90 -2.40 22.61 28.27
N ALA A 91 -2.76 21.93 29.35
CA ALA A 91 -1.98 20.86 29.98
C ALA A 91 -2.78 19.55 30.00
N VAL A 92 -2.10 18.44 29.72
CA VAL A 92 -2.66 17.10 29.94
C VAL A 92 -2.24 16.62 31.33
N ARG A 93 -3.21 16.24 32.14
CA ARG A 93 -3.03 15.78 33.52
C ARG A 93 -3.69 14.43 33.72
N ALA A 94 -3.14 13.65 34.65
CA ALA A 94 -3.71 12.37 35.05
C ALA A 94 -3.82 12.29 36.58
N GLY A 95 -4.91 11.71 37.05
CA GLY A 95 -5.14 11.50 38.49
C GLY A 95 -6.32 10.56 38.71
N THR A 96 -6.75 10.43 39.97
CA THR A 96 -7.84 9.53 40.35
C THR A 96 -9.06 10.33 40.79
N GLY A 97 -10.23 10.00 40.24
CA GLY A 97 -11.48 10.69 40.54
C GLY A 97 -11.73 11.91 39.65
N VAL A 98 -12.91 12.51 39.80
CA VAL A 98 -13.32 13.71 39.06
C VAL A 98 -12.39 14.88 39.40
N PRO A 99 -11.90 15.64 38.40
CA PRO A 99 -11.00 16.75 38.65
C PRO A 99 -11.63 17.87 39.48
N GLU A 100 -10.83 18.51 40.33
CA GLU A 100 -11.28 19.61 41.19
C GLU A 100 -11.70 20.85 40.37
N ALA A 101 -12.86 21.41 40.70
CA ALA A 101 -13.40 22.60 40.06
C ALA A 101 -12.45 23.80 40.19
N GLY A 102 -12.28 24.56 39.11
CA GLY A 102 -11.45 25.77 39.07
C GLY A 102 -9.93 25.51 39.15
N LYS A 103 -9.48 24.27 38.92
CA LYS A 103 -8.06 23.89 38.88
C LYS A 103 -7.53 23.63 37.47
N GLY A 104 -8.28 23.98 36.44
CA GLY A 104 -7.87 23.90 35.03
C GLY A 104 -7.73 25.28 34.39
N SER A 105 -7.04 25.30 33.27
CA SER A 105 -7.05 26.36 32.28
C SER A 105 -7.85 25.90 31.05
N ASP A 106 -8.40 26.85 30.29
CA ASP A 106 -9.18 26.53 29.09
C ASP A 106 -8.37 25.67 28.11
N GLY A 107 -8.95 24.55 27.66
CA GLY A 107 -8.28 23.54 26.85
C GLY A 107 -7.46 22.50 27.63
N ASP A 108 -7.40 22.55 28.96
CA ASP A 108 -6.76 21.48 29.74
C ASP A 108 -7.51 20.15 29.56
N VAL A 109 -6.75 19.05 29.54
CA VAL A 109 -7.30 17.70 29.50
C VAL A 109 -6.93 16.97 30.78
N TYR A 110 -7.90 16.34 31.43
CA TYR A 110 -7.69 15.51 32.61
C TYR A 110 -8.17 14.09 32.35
N ILE A 111 -7.33 13.11 32.68
CA ILE A 111 -7.65 11.69 32.55
C ILE A 111 -7.80 11.10 33.96
N ASP A 112 -9.00 10.62 34.30
CA ASP A 112 -9.21 9.79 35.48
C ASP A 112 -8.67 8.39 35.18
N VAL A 113 -7.53 8.03 35.75
CA VAL A 113 -6.87 6.75 35.47
C VAL A 113 -7.65 5.55 36.02
N LYS A 114 -8.55 5.77 36.98
CA LYS A 114 -9.32 4.69 37.61
C LYS A 114 -10.52 4.29 36.76
N THR A 115 -11.28 5.28 36.29
CA THR A 115 -12.46 5.03 35.45
C THR A 115 -12.13 5.06 33.97
N SER A 116 -11.02 5.69 33.59
CA SER A 116 -10.64 6.03 32.21
C SER A 116 -11.52 7.10 31.56
N ASP A 117 -12.19 7.91 32.38
CA ASP A 117 -12.90 9.10 31.93
C ASP A 117 -11.91 10.20 31.53
N VAL A 118 -12.22 10.91 30.45
CA VAL A 118 -11.48 12.07 29.96
C VAL A 118 -12.36 13.30 30.14
N TYR A 119 -11.80 14.31 30.78
CA TYR A 119 -12.43 15.60 31.00
C TYR A 119 -11.65 16.68 30.25
N VAL A 120 -12.36 17.66 29.71
CA VAL A 120 -11.78 18.87 29.11
C VAL A 120 -12.24 20.07 29.93
N PHE A 121 -11.32 20.98 30.23
CA PHE A 121 -11.66 22.21 30.94
C PHE A 121 -12.02 23.30 29.93
N GLU A 122 -13.29 23.71 29.95
CA GLU A 122 -13.85 24.72 29.06
C GLU A 122 -14.77 25.65 29.87
N ASP A 123 -14.79 26.94 29.54
CA ASP A 123 -15.68 27.92 30.19
C ASP A 123 -15.55 27.97 31.73
N GLY A 124 -14.34 27.67 32.23
CA GLY A 124 -14.06 27.65 33.68
C GLY A 124 -14.52 26.39 34.41
N ASN A 125 -14.95 25.35 33.70
CA ASN A 125 -15.44 24.10 34.29
C ASN A 125 -14.90 22.85 33.60
N TRP A 126 -14.75 21.75 34.35
CA TRP A 126 -14.44 20.45 33.77
C TRP A 126 -15.70 19.80 33.20
N THR A 127 -15.65 19.45 31.92
CA THR A 127 -16.71 18.76 31.19
C THR A 127 -16.23 17.35 30.84
N LEU A 128 -17.05 16.34 31.10
CA LEU A 128 -16.75 14.96 30.69
C LEU A 128 -16.83 14.85 29.17
N ALA A 129 -15.71 14.54 28.53
CA ALA A 129 -15.61 14.37 27.09
C ALA A 129 -15.89 12.92 26.65
N GLY A 130 -15.62 11.94 27.51
CA GLY A 130 -15.92 10.53 27.24
C GLY A 130 -15.12 9.56 28.11
N ASN A 131 -15.22 8.28 27.81
CA ASN A 131 -14.48 7.22 28.48
C ASN A 131 -13.66 6.39 27.48
N ILE A 132 -12.35 6.28 27.72
CA ILE A 132 -11.42 5.61 26.79
C ILE A 132 -11.75 4.12 26.65
N ARG A 133 -12.22 3.47 27.72
CA ARG A 133 -12.54 2.03 27.70
C ARG A 133 -13.84 1.75 26.96
N GLU A 134 -14.85 2.60 27.13
CA GLU A 134 -16.11 2.47 26.39
C GLU A 134 -15.91 2.68 24.88
N SER A 135 -15.17 3.72 24.49
CA SER A 135 -14.85 3.95 23.07
C SER A 135 -13.99 2.84 22.45
N ALA A 136 -13.13 2.18 23.24
CA ALA A 136 -12.42 0.99 22.79
C ALA A 136 -13.38 -0.19 22.58
N ALA A 137 -14.28 -0.44 23.54
CA ALA A 137 -15.26 -1.54 23.44
C ALA A 137 -16.19 -1.43 22.22
N GLU A 138 -16.63 -0.22 21.87
CA GLU A 138 -17.44 0.01 20.65
C GLU A 138 -16.69 -0.29 19.35
N ASN A 139 -15.36 -0.23 19.37
CA ASN A 139 -14.51 -0.46 18.19
C ASN A 139 -13.81 -1.84 18.20
N LEU A 140 -14.03 -2.68 19.20
CA LEU A 140 -13.45 -4.03 19.28
C LEU A 140 -14.16 -5.07 18.39
N THR A 141 -15.34 -4.75 17.84
CA THR A 141 -15.93 -5.54 16.76
C THR A 141 -15.27 -5.16 15.43
N GLY A 142 -14.15 -5.81 15.11
CA GLY A 142 -13.63 -5.81 13.75
C GLY A 142 -14.73 -6.28 12.78
N ALA A 143 -14.92 -5.58 11.67
CA ALA A 143 -15.90 -5.99 10.67
C ALA A 143 -15.62 -7.43 10.23
N THR A 144 -16.62 -8.32 10.32
CA THR A 144 -16.53 -9.68 9.77
C THR A 144 -16.00 -9.59 8.34
N GLY A 145 -14.89 -10.27 8.06
CA GLY A 145 -14.25 -10.25 6.74
C GLY A 145 -15.26 -10.57 5.64
N ALA A 146 -15.19 -9.84 4.52
CA ALA A 146 -16.08 -10.07 3.39
C ALA A 146 -16.00 -11.52 2.92
N ALA A 147 -17.15 -12.15 2.66
CA ALA A 147 -17.20 -13.49 2.08
C ALA A 147 -16.39 -13.52 0.77
N GLY A 148 -15.50 -14.51 0.64
CA GLY A 148 -14.66 -14.66 -0.54
C GLY A 148 -15.47 -14.75 -1.82
N ALA A 149 -14.95 -14.19 -2.92
CA ALA A 149 -15.61 -14.22 -4.22
C ALA A 149 -15.90 -15.66 -4.67
N ALA A 150 -17.10 -15.90 -5.20
CA ALA A 150 -17.43 -17.17 -5.84
C ALA A 150 -16.48 -17.39 -7.02
N GLY A 151 -15.80 -18.55 -7.04
CA GLY A 151 -14.85 -18.89 -8.11
C GLY A 151 -15.51 -18.88 -9.49
N GLU A 152 -14.75 -18.47 -10.51
CA GLU A 152 -15.24 -18.43 -11.90
C GLU A 152 -15.73 -19.82 -12.33
N THR A 153 -16.84 -19.85 -13.06
CA THR A 153 -17.42 -21.10 -13.59
C THR A 153 -16.48 -21.68 -14.65
N GLY A 154 -15.68 -22.66 -14.25
CA GLY A 154 -14.94 -23.51 -15.19
C GLY A 154 -15.89 -24.37 -16.03
N ALA A 155 -15.52 -24.64 -17.29
CA ALA A 155 -16.32 -25.45 -18.21
C ALA A 155 -16.61 -26.85 -17.61
N THR A 156 -17.88 -27.09 -17.23
CA THR A 156 -18.46 -28.37 -16.78
C THR A 156 -17.53 -29.24 -15.91
N GLY A 157 -17.28 -28.79 -14.68
CA GLY A 157 -16.82 -29.61 -13.56
C GLY A 157 -17.72 -29.35 -12.36
N GLU A 158 -17.85 -30.32 -11.43
CA GLU A 158 -18.65 -30.17 -10.20
C GLU A 158 -18.31 -28.86 -9.48
N THR A 159 -19.33 -28.16 -8.97
CA THR A 159 -19.17 -26.93 -8.18
C THR A 159 -18.14 -27.14 -7.08
N GLY A 160 -17.03 -26.39 -7.11
CA GLY A 160 -16.02 -26.43 -6.06
C GLY A 160 -16.63 -26.09 -4.71
N ALA A 161 -16.21 -26.81 -3.66
CA ALA A 161 -16.70 -26.60 -2.31
C ALA A 161 -16.54 -25.12 -1.89
N THR A 162 -17.55 -24.57 -1.22
CA THR A 162 -17.47 -23.24 -0.59
C THR A 162 -16.25 -23.19 0.33
N GLY A 163 -15.43 -22.13 0.20
CA GLY A 163 -14.28 -21.92 1.09
C GLY A 163 -14.73 -21.84 2.55
N ALA A 164 -13.90 -22.35 3.47
CA ALA A 164 -14.17 -22.23 4.89
C ALA A 164 -14.32 -20.75 5.29
N PRO A 165 -15.16 -20.43 6.28
CA PRO A 165 -15.14 -19.12 6.92
C PRO A 165 -13.70 -18.79 7.36
N GLY A 166 -13.28 -17.52 7.24
CA GLY A 166 -12.00 -17.09 7.81
C GLY A 166 -11.98 -17.29 9.33
N GLU A 167 -10.81 -17.53 9.91
CA GLU A 167 -10.66 -17.59 11.37
C GLU A 167 -11.18 -16.31 12.05
N SER A 168 -11.74 -16.48 13.26
CA SER A 168 -12.06 -15.37 14.15
C SER A 168 -10.80 -14.51 14.36
N GLY A 169 -10.95 -13.18 14.32
CA GLY A 169 -9.85 -12.27 14.62
C GLY A 169 -9.50 -12.32 16.12
N THR A 170 -8.22 -12.11 16.43
CA THR A 170 -7.72 -11.98 17.81
C THR A 170 -8.49 -10.90 18.59
N GLN A 171 -9.04 -11.24 19.75
CA GLN A 171 -9.73 -10.30 20.63
C GLN A 171 -8.78 -9.72 21.69
N VAL A 172 -8.93 -8.42 22.01
CA VAL A 172 -8.22 -7.79 23.13
C VAL A 172 -9.22 -7.33 24.18
N THR A 173 -9.11 -7.84 25.40
CA THR A 173 -10.05 -7.59 26.51
C THR A 173 -9.35 -6.92 27.69
N LEU A 174 -10.04 -5.97 28.33
CA LEU A 174 -9.55 -5.24 29.50
C LEU A 174 -10.31 -5.70 30.75
N GLY A 175 -9.59 -5.91 31.86
CA GLY A 175 -10.23 -6.22 33.13
C GLY A 175 -9.42 -5.79 34.36
N VAL A 176 -9.91 -6.23 35.51
CA VAL A 176 -9.37 -5.90 36.84
C VAL A 176 -9.10 -7.21 37.56
N GLY A 177 -7.82 -7.51 37.78
CA GLY A 177 -7.36 -8.80 38.29
C GLY A 177 -7.12 -9.84 37.20
N GLU A 178 -6.73 -11.04 37.62
CA GLU A 178 -6.45 -12.18 36.75
C GLU A 178 -7.72 -12.61 35.97
N PRO A 179 -7.60 -12.92 34.66
CA PRO A 179 -8.76 -13.29 33.85
C PRO A 179 -9.32 -14.66 34.24
N ALA A 180 -10.63 -14.83 34.08
CA ALA A 180 -11.28 -16.13 34.32
C ALA A 180 -10.82 -17.17 33.29
N GLU A 181 -10.48 -18.38 33.75
CA GLU A 181 -9.86 -19.46 32.96
C GLU A 181 -10.69 -19.95 31.75
N ALA A 182 -11.99 -19.63 31.66
CA ALA A 182 -12.92 -20.30 30.74
C ALA A 182 -13.41 -19.43 29.56
N GLU A 183 -12.92 -18.21 29.40
CA GLU A 183 -13.49 -17.24 28.44
C GLU A 183 -12.54 -16.82 27.30
N CYS A 184 -11.50 -17.61 26.99
CA CYS A 184 -10.51 -17.20 25.99
C CYS A 184 -10.49 -18.09 24.74
N GLU A 185 -10.46 -17.47 23.57
CA GLU A 185 -10.18 -18.11 22.29
C GLU A 185 -8.68 -17.97 21.95
N ALA A 186 -8.19 -18.87 21.10
CA ALA A 186 -6.76 -18.90 20.76
C ALA A 186 -6.27 -17.53 20.25
N ASP A 187 -5.10 -17.12 20.74
CA ASP A 187 -4.45 -15.84 20.45
C ASP A 187 -5.09 -14.59 21.08
N ASP A 188 -6.18 -14.72 21.86
CA ASP A 188 -6.76 -13.59 22.59
C ASP A 188 -5.78 -12.97 23.58
N ILE A 189 -5.91 -11.66 23.79
CA ILE A 189 -5.08 -10.87 24.71
C ILE A 189 -5.97 -10.31 25.82
N TYR A 190 -5.58 -10.49 27.08
CA TYR A 190 -6.20 -9.85 28.22
C TYR A 190 -5.21 -8.93 28.94
N ILE A 191 -5.69 -7.75 29.35
CA ILE A 191 -4.89 -6.74 30.04
C ILE A 191 -5.50 -6.51 31.43
N ASP A 192 -4.78 -6.92 32.48
CA ASP A 192 -5.10 -6.57 33.86
C ASP A 192 -4.63 -5.15 34.15
N THR A 193 -5.59 -4.26 34.33
CA THR A 193 -5.33 -2.84 34.60
C THR A 193 -5.11 -2.53 36.08
N ALA A 194 -5.27 -3.50 36.98
CA ALA A 194 -4.90 -3.37 38.40
C ALA A 194 -3.43 -3.69 38.66
N ALA A 195 -2.89 -4.75 38.01
CA ALA A 195 -1.52 -5.23 38.20
C ALA A 195 -0.57 -4.94 37.01
N PRO A 196 -0.88 -3.94 36.16
CA PRO A 196 -0.39 -3.83 34.76
C PRO A 196 0.15 -5.13 34.11
N MET A 197 -0.58 -6.23 34.22
CA MET A 197 -0.17 -7.55 33.70
C MET A 197 -0.87 -7.84 32.36
N PHE A 198 -0.17 -8.52 31.46
CA PHE A 198 -0.71 -8.96 30.18
C PHE A 198 -0.82 -10.47 30.17
N TYR A 199 -1.87 -10.98 29.53
CA TYR A 199 -2.16 -12.40 29.40
C TYR A 199 -2.46 -12.69 27.93
N GLN A 200 -1.94 -13.80 27.42
CA GLN A 200 -2.27 -14.33 26.10
C GLN A 200 -2.93 -15.69 26.25
N CYS A 201 -4.04 -15.92 25.55
CA CYS A 201 -4.68 -17.22 25.53
C CYS A 201 -3.87 -18.19 24.66
N SER A 202 -3.39 -19.26 25.27
CA SER A 202 -2.69 -20.36 24.63
C SER A 202 -3.36 -21.67 25.02
N GLU A 203 -3.78 -22.46 24.04
CA GLU A 203 -4.47 -23.74 24.26
C GLU A 203 -5.73 -23.64 25.15
N GLY A 204 -6.41 -22.48 25.14
CA GLY A 204 -7.59 -22.23 25.98
C GLY A 204 -7.26 -21.88 27.43
N ALA A 205 -6.00 -21.55 27.73
CA ALA A 205 -5.56 -21.09 29.04
C ALA A 205 -4.86 -19.73 28.94
N TRP A 206 -5.11 -18.86 29.92
CA TRP A 206 -4.41 -17.59 30.02
C TRP A 206 -2.98 -17.78 30.49
N VAL A 207 -2.02 -17.33 29.68
CA VAL A 207 -0.60 -17.32 30.00
C VAL A 207 -0.17 -15.88 30.20
N SER A 208 0.27 -15.53 31.42
CA SER A 208 0.79 -14.20 31.70
C SER A 208 2.11 -13.97 30.97
N PHE A 209 2.27 -12.81 30.35
CA PHE A 209 3.52 -12.32 29.79
C PHE A 209 3.71 -10.86 30.20
N GLY A 210 4.92 -10.48 30.60
CA GLY A 210 5.17 -9.13 31.09
C GLY A 210 6.43 -9.04 31.92
N PRO A 211 6.85 -7.81 32.28
CA PRO A 211 7.98 -7.64 33.21
C PRO A 211 7.67 -8.39 34.51
N PRO A 212 8.67 -9.06 35.13
CA PRO A 212 8.42 -9.81 36.35
C PRO A 212 7.81 -8.88 37.39
N THR A 213 6.73 -9.34 38.02
CA THR A 213 6.16 -8.66 39.19
C THR A 213 7.27 -8.51 40.20
N THR A 214 7.66 -7.27 40.49
CA THR A 214 8.65 -6.98 41.52
C THR A 214 7.97 -7.19 42.87
N ASP A 215 7.73 -8.44 43.21
CA ASP A 215 7.21 -8.86 44.51
C ASP A 215 8.03 -10.04 45.06
N GLU A 216 9.34 -9.95 44.84
CA GLU A 216 10.32 -10.66 45.66
C GLU A 216 11.31 -9.60 46.16
N ALA A 217 10.90 -8.90 47.21
CA ALA A 217 11.88 -8.24 48.07
C ALA A 217 12.86 -9.33 48.52
N PRO A 218 14.18 -9.18 48.33
CA PRO A 218 15.12 -10.15 48.87
C PRO A 218 14.96 -10.12 50.40
N GLU A 219 14.54 -11.26 50.98
CA GLU A 219 14.65 -11.46 52.42
C GLU A 219 16.15 -11.42 52.78
N GLU A 220 16.50 -10.39 53.55
CA GLU A 220 17.72 -10.09 54.34
C GLU A 220 19.08 -10.68 53.91
#